data_AF-A0A2G5VHI3-F1
#
_entry.id   AF-A0A2G5VHI3-F1
#
_cell.length_a   1.000
_cell.length_b   1.000
_cell.length_c   1.000
_cell.angle_alpha   90.00
_cell.angle_beta   90.00
_cell.angle_gamma   90.00
#
_symmetry.space_group_name_H-M   'P 1'
#
loop_
_entity.id
_entity.type
_entity.pdbx_description
1 polymer ?
#
loop_
_entity_poly.entity_id
_entity_poly.type
_entity_poly.pdbx_seq_one_letter_code
_entity_poly.pdbx_strand_id
1 'polypeptide(L)'
;MSLNGSTTSTESSTIEERQNNSGDSWFHGVLQRQDAEELLPKHGNFLLRASEVHGKMSMILSVRYDGKLHNFGVNSDAIGNFWFEGTHREKTVEQLLQWHITNGIPITKISGVKLGAPISKPDWIIDHESVIFIKKLGEGAFGEVSLAECEIGGQKVEVAVKTMRCQMTRETRAAFMKEARLMRKYSHPHIVRIIGLAVHAHPLMIVMEMCPREFSG
;
A
#
# COMPACT_ATOMS: atom_id res chain seq x y z
N MET A 1 8.58 1.88 -49.88
CA MET A 1 9.41 2.80 -49.08
C MET A 1 8.48 3.61 -48.22
N SER A 2 8.61 3.41 -46.92
CA SER A 2 7.84 4.02 -45.84
C SER A 2 8.01 5.54 -45.77
N LEU A 3 7.05 6.24 -45.20
CA LEU A 3 7.28 7.20 -44.11
C LEU A 3 5.98 7.30 -43.30
N ASN A 4 6.01 6.65 -42.14
CA ASN A 4 4.97 6.64 -41.13
C ASN A 4 4.94 7.99 -40.40
N GLY A 5 3.73 8.51 -40.17
CA GLY A 5 3.48 9.40 -39.05
C GLY A 5 3.70 8.65 -37.74
N SER A 6 4.39 9.26 -36.80
CA SER A 6 4.50 8.76 -35.44
C SER A 6 4.23 9.92 -34.49
N THR A 7 3.00 9.91 -33.99
CA THR A 7 2.52 10.55 -32.78
C THR A 7 3.36 10.05 -31.60
N THR A 8 4.20 10.91 -31.01
CA THR A 8 4.83 10.65 -29.71
C THR A 8 3.94 11.19 -28.60
N SER A 9 2.98 10.37 -28.19
CA SER A 9 2.48 10.35 -26.82
C SER A 9 3.47 9.53 -25.98
N THR A 10 4.05 10.09 -24.91
CA THR A 10 4.33 9.44 -23.60
C THR A 10 5.11 10.43 -22.73
N GLU A 11 4.41 11.19 -21.89
CA GLU A 11 4.99 11.73 -20.65
C GLU A 11 4.05 11.34 -19.51
N SER A 12 4.26 10.14 -18.99
CA SER A 12 3.64 9.64 -17.76
C SER A 12 4.69 8.85 -16.99
N SER A 13 5.74 9.56 -16.62
CA SER A 13 6.71 9.24 -15.59
C SER A 13 6.77 10.52 -14.75
N THR A 14 6.72 10.55 -13.41
CA THR A 14 7.44 9.70 -12.47
C THR A 14 6.86 10.02 -11.08
N ILE A 15 6.09 9.11 -10.48
CA ILE A 15 5.91 9.01 -9.02
C ILE A 15 6.36 7.62 -8.54
N GLU A 16 6.41 6.63 -9.43
CA GLU A 16 6.78 5.25 -9.10
C GLU A 16 8.28 5.01 -8.90
N GLU A 17 9.16 5.97 -9.27
CA GLU A 17 10.61 5.69 -9.39
C GLU A 17 11.52 6.43 -8.40
N ARG A 18 11.01 7.06 -7.33
CA ARG A 18 11.88 7.70 -6.33
C ARG A 18 11.60 7.25 -4.90
N GLN A 19 12.36 6.21 -4.54
CA GLN A 19 12.90 5.81 -3.23
C GLN A 19 12.44 4.42 -2.77
N ASN A 20 13.03 3.41 -3.42
CA ASN A 20 13.28 2.12 -2.81
C ASN A 20 14.51 2.24 -1.88
N ASN A 21 14.34 2.95 -0.77
CA ASN A 21 15.24 2.85 0.37
C ASN A 21 14.47 2.10 1.47
N SER A 22 14.94 0.90 1.78
CA SER A 22 14.63 0.17 2.99
C SER A 22 14.69 1.10 4.22
N GLY A 23 13.57 1.37 4.90
CA GLY A 23 13.63 2.02 6.23
C GLY A 23 12.41 2.77 6.75
N ASP A 24 11.52 3.27 5.89
CA ASP A 24 10.43 4.13 6.37
C ASP A 24 9.24 3.32 6.90
N SER A 25 9.34 2.97 8.19
CA SER A 25 8.29 2.26 8.96
C SER A 25 6.88 2.87 8.79
N TRP A 26 6.80 4.15 8.45
CA TRP A 26 5.59 4.95 8.39
C TRP A 26 4.90 5.01 7.01
N PHE A 27 5.55 4.62 5.89
CA PHE A 27 4.90 4.63 4.57
C PHE A 27 4.37 3.24 4.19
N HIS A 28 3.06 3.14 4.01
CA HIS A 28 2.34 1.86 3.86
C HIS A 28 1.92 1.58 2.40
N GLY A 29 2.44 2.35 1.42
CA GLY A 29 2.12 2.17 0.00
C GLY A 29 0.65 2.44 -0.33
N VAL A 30 0.05 1.68 -1.27
CA VAL A 30 -1.35 1.86 -1.73
C VAL A 30 -2.35 1.23 -0.74
N LEU A 31 -2.26 1.66 0.52
CA LEU A 31 -3.14 1.22 1.60
C LEU A 31 -4.50 1.93 1.52
N GLN A 32 -5.59 1.17 1.64
CA GLN A 32 -6.92 1.75 1.65
C GLN A 32 -7.25 2.41 3.00
N ARG A 33 -8.15 3.39 2.98
CA ARG A 33 -8.59 4.12 4.19
C ARG A 33 -9.07 3.21 5.31
N GLN A 34 -9.80 2.15 4.98
CA GLN A 34 -10.37 1.22 5.97
C GLN A 34 -9.27 0.38 6.64
N ASP A 35 -8.25 -0.06 5.88
CA ASP A 35 -7.10 -0.77 6.44
C ASP A 35 -6.31 0.15 7.38
N ALA A 36 -6.11 1.41 6.97
CA ALA A 36 -5.44 2.39 7.82
C ALA A 36 -6.19 2.61 9.14
N GLU A 37 -7.53 2.53 9.13
CA GLU A 37 -8.32 2.62 10.35
C GLU A 37 -8.03 1.45 11.31
N GLU A 38 -8.03 0.22 10.80
CA GLU A 38 -7.73 -0.97 11.60
C GLU A 38 -6.30 -0.96 12.15
N LEU A 39 -5.36 -0.37 11.41
CA LEU A 39 -3.94 -0.33 11.78
C LEU A 39 -3.56 0.72 12.81
N LEU A 40 -4.37 1.75 13.04
CA LEU A 40 -4.03 2.86 13.92
C LEU A 40 -4.69 2.70 15.30
N PRO A 41 -3.98 2.15 16.32
CA PRO A 41 -4.60 1.69 17.56
C PRO A 41 -4.82 2.80 18.58
N LYS A 42 -3.98 3.84 18.59
CA LYS A 42 -3.95 4.85 19.68
C LYS A 42 -4.02 6.27 19.15
N HIS A 43 -4.46 7.18 20.02
CA HIS A 43 -4.41 8.61 19.77
C HIS A 43 -2.98 9.06 19.39
N GLY A 44 -2.88 9.91 18.37
CA GLY A 44 -1.62 10.44 17.84
C GLY A 44 -0.87 9.47 16.94
N ASN A 45 -1.28 8.19 16.84
CA ASN A 45 -0.66 7.28 15.88
C ASN A 45 -0.99 7.69 14.46
N PHE A 46 -0.01 7.55 13.57
CA PHE A 46 -0.16 7.89 12.17
C PHE A 46 0.59 6.95 11.23
N LEU A 47 0.18 6.97 9.97
CA LEU A 47 0.86 6.36 8.83
C LEU A 47 0.63 7.21 7.58
N LEU A 48 1.50 7.07 6.58
CA LEU A 48 1.31 7.60 5.24
C LEU A 48 0.91 6.50 4.28
N ARG A 49 0.02 6.83 3.36
CA ARG A 49 -0.45 5.92 2.30
C ARG A 49 -0.65 6.67 0.99
N ALA A 50 -0.38 6.02 -0.11
CA ALA A 50 -0.76 6.48 -1.43
C ALA A 50 -2.24 6.14 -1.67
N SER A 51 -2.99 7.10 -2.20
CA SER A 51 -4.40 6.94 -2.53
C SER A 51 -4.73 7.68 -3.80
N GLU A 52 -5.56 7.08 -4.63
CA GLU A 52 -6.12 7.76 -5.79
C GLU A 52 -7.18 8.76 -5.33
N VAL A 53 -6.99 10.03 -5.69
CA VAL A 53 -7.91 11.14 -5.39
C VAL A 53 -8.15 11.88 -6.71
N HIS A 54 -9.40 11.89 -7.17
CA HIS A 54 -9.79 12.48 -8.47
C HIS A 54 -8.93 12.01 -9.66
N GLY A 55 -8.61 10.72 -9.71
CA GLY A 55 -7.81 10.11 -10.79
C GLY A 55 -6.30 10.36 -10.68
N LYS A 56 -5.83 11.06 -9.65
CA LYS A 56 -4.40 11.30 -9.40
C LYS A 56 -3.94 10.57 -8.15
N MET A 57 -2.79 9.91 -8.23
CA MET A 57 -2.15 9.35 -7.05
C MET A 57 -1.67 10.47 -6.13
N SER A 58 -2.15 10.45 -4.90
CA SER A 58 -1.85 11.46 -3.89
C SER A 58 -1.42 10.80 -2.59
N MET A 59 -0.50 11.43 -1.87
CA MET A 59 -0.06 10.95 -0.57
C MET A 59 -1.02 11.46 0.52
N ILE A 60 -1.48 10.55 1.37
CA ILE A 60 -2.45 10.82 2.43
C ILE A 60 -1.84 10.45 3.78
N LEU A 61 -1.77 11.40 4.69
CA LEU A 61 -1.48 11.19 6.10
C LEU A 61 -2.75 10.74 6.82
N SER A 62 -2.74 9.53 7.38
CA SER A 62 -3.84 8.99 8.18
C SER A 62 -3.46 9.02 9.66
N VAL A 63 -4.29 9.64 10.50
CA VAL A 63 -4.01 9.84 11.93
C VAL A 63 -5.21 9.39 12.77
N ARG A 64 -4.97 8.57 13.80
CA ARG A 64 -5.97 8.31 14.84
C ARG A 64 -5.88 9.43 15.86
N TYR A 65 -6.92 10.24 15.98
CA TYR A 65 -6.96 11.36 16.91
C TYR A 65 -8.36 11.45 17.50
N ASP A 66 -8.43 11.56 18.83
CA ASP A 66 -9.70 11.57 19.58
C ASP A 66 -10.67 10.44 19.17
N GLY A 67 -10.14 9.22 19.10
CA GLY A 67 -10.90 8.02 18.68
C GLY A 67 -11.26 7.94 17.19
N LYS A 68 -11.11 9.04 16.42
CA LYS A 68 -11.52 9.12 15.01
C LYS A 68 -10.33 9.04 14.06
N LEU A 69 -10.58 8.51 12.87
CA LEU A 69 -9.63 8.54 11.77
C LEU A 69 -9.71 9.88 11.02
N HIS A 70 -8.61 10.61 11.01
CA HIS A 70 -8.42 11.83 10.22
C HIS A 70 -7.51 11.54 9.03
N ASN A 71 -7.81 12.14 7.87
CA ASN A 71 -7.04 11.95 6.64
C ASN A 71 -6.68 13.33 6.07
N PHE A 72 -5.40 13.56 5.82
CA PHE A 72 -4.90 14.82 5.27
C PHE A 72 -4.11 14.55 4.00
N GLY A 73 -4.43 15.26 2.92
CA GLY A 73 -3.60 15.25 1.72
C GLY A 73 -2.27 15.94 2.02
N VAL A 74 -1.16 15.29 1.68
CA VAL A 74 0.15 15.93 1.68
C VAL A 74 0.25 16.69 0.37
N ASN A 75 0.33 18.02 0.44
CA ASN A 75 0.52 18.84 -0.74
C ASN A 75 1.99 18.79 -1.17
N SER A 76 2.21 18.94 -2.47
CA SER A 76 3.54 19.07 -3.05
C SER A 76 3.53 20.07 -4.20
N ASP A 77 4.64 20.76 -4.42
CA ASP A 77 4.84 21.62 -5.60
C ASP A 77 5.81 20.96 -6.62
N ALA A 78 5.98 21.61 -7.78
CA ALA A 78 6.83 21.11 -8.85
C ALA A 78 8.34 21.08 -8.51
N ILE A 79 8.74 21.77 -7.43
CA ILE A 79 10.14 21.88 -6.97
C ILE A 79 10.39 20.91 -5.81
N GLY A 80 9.39 20.12 -5.41
CA GLY A 80 9.49 19.07 -4.40
C GLY A 80 9.40 19.56 -2.96
N ASN A 81 8.73 20.69 -2.70
CA ASN A 81 8.42 21.08 -1.32
C ASN A 81 7.09 20.47 -0.88
N PHE A 82 6.97 20.09 0.40
CA PHE A 82 5.79 19.46 0.98
C PHE A 82 5.17 20.29 2.12
N TRP A 83 3.84 20.23 2.26
CA TRP A 83 3.11 20.87 3.38
C TRP A 83 1.70 20.32 3.59
N PHE A 84 1.11 20.67 4.74
CA PHE A 84 -0.33 20.50 5.02
C PHE A 84 -1.09 21.82 4.95
N GLU A 85 -0.82 22.76 5.86
CA GLU A 85 -1.50 24.05 5.95
C GLU A 85 -0.49 25.18 6.25
N GLY A 86 -0.80 26.41 5.81
CA GLY A 86 0.02 27.59 6.08
C GLY A 86 1.23 27.71 5.16
N THR A 87 2.26 28.40 5.65
CA THR A 87 3.45 28.81 4.86
C THR A 87 4.68 27.93 5.09
N HIS A 88 4.69 27.07 6.11
CA HIS A 88 5.81 26.19 6.38
C HIS A 88 5.92 25.07 5.34
N ARG A 89 7.14 24.80 4.87
CA ARG A 89 7.45 23.91 3.75
C ARG A 89 8.71 23.14 4.08
N GLU A 90 8.74 21.85 3.74
CA GLU A 90 9.94 21.01 3.91
C GLU A 90 10.31 20.28 2.63
N LYS A 91 11.58 19.84 2.53
CA LYS A 91 12.11 19.17 1.34
C LYS A 91 11.76 17.69 1.27
N THR A 92 11.50 17.06 2.41
CA THR A 92 11.00 15.70 2.48
C THR A 92 9.75 15.63 3.35
N VAL A 93 8.91 14.62 3.10
CA VAL A 93 7.73 14.38 3.93
C VAL A 93 8.14 13.98 5.34
N GLU A 94 9.23 13.24 5.50
CA GLU A 94 9.80 12.90 6.81
C GLU A 94 10.12 14.17 7.63
N GLN A 95 10.81 15.15 7.03
CA GLN A 95 11.12 16.42 7.67
C GLN A 95 9.84 17.18 8.06
N LEU A 96 8.83 17.20 7.18
CA LEU A 96 7.53 17.82 7.45
C LEU A 96 6.83 17.18 8.67
N LEU A 97 6.80 15.85 8.72
CA LEU A 97 6.20 15.13 9.85
C LEU A 97 6.98 15.38 11.14
N GLN A 98 8.31 15.31 11.07
CA GLN A 98 9.18 15.52 12.23
C GLN A 98 9.05 16.94 12.78
N TRP A 99 8.89 17.95 11.91
CA TRP A 99 8.64 19.33 12.32
C TRP A 99 7.32 19.46 13.09
N HIS A 100 6.24 18.85 12.61
CA HIS A 100 4.94 18.86 13.30
C HIS A 100 5.00 18.16 14.66
N ILE A 101 5.70 17.02 14.75
CA ILE A 101 5.90 16.27 16.00
C ILE A 101 6.70 17.11 17.00
N THR A 102 7.87 17.61 16.59
CA THR A 102 8.83 18.30 17.46
C THR A 102 8.25 19.60 18.01
N ASN A 103 7.53 20.37 17.18
CA ASN A 103 6.98 21.66 17.58
C ASN A 103 5.56 21.56 18.16
N GLY A 104 4.93 20.38 18.13
CA GLY A 104 3.56 20.18 18.61
C GLY A 104 2.52 21.01 17.84
N ILE A 105 2.80 21.32 16.58
CA ILE A 105 1.95 22.13 15.69
C ILE A 105 0.91 21.21 15.03
N PRO A 106 -0.39 21.54 15.09
CA PRO A 106 -1.41 20.72 14.47
C PRO A 106 -1.30 20.71 12.94
N ILE A 107 -1.76 19.64 12.30
CA ILE A 107 -1.75 19.46 10.84
C ILE A 107 -2.59 20.53 10.14
N THR A 108 -3.76 20.84 10.71
CA THR A 108 -4.55 22.02 10.34
C THR A 108 -5.09 22.69 11.60
N LYS A 109 -5.22 24.02 11.58
CA LYS A 109 -5.76 24.82 12.69
C LYS A 109 -7.16 24.38 13.09
N ILE A 110 -8.02 24.09 12.11
CA ILE A 110 -9.42 23.71 12.35
C ILE A 110 -9.51 22.32 12.99
N SER A 111 -8.72 21.34 12.52
CA SER A 111 -8.80 19.98 13.05
C SER A 111 -8.16 19.85 14.43
N GLY A 112 -7.15 20.68 14.73
CA GLY A 112 -6.36 20.58 15.96
C GLY A 112 -5.54 19.29 16.08
N VAL A 113 -5.52 18.44 15.04
CA VAL A 113 -4.88 17.13 15.07
C VAL A 113 -3.36 17.30 15.16
N LYS A 114 -2.76 16.73 16.20
CA LYS A 114 -1.31 16.69 16.41
C LYS A 114 -0.77 15.28 16.21
N LEU A 115 0.45 15.18 15.71
CA LEU A 115 1.13 13.91 15.52
C LEU A 115 1.80 13.44 16.81
N GLY A 116 1.70 12.14 17.06
CA GLY A 116 2.46 11.44 18.09
C GLY A 116 3.53 10.58 17.43
N ALA A 117 3.31 9.26 17.41
CA ALA A 117 4.28 8.30 16.90
C ALA A 117 3.79 7.62 15.60
N PRO A 118 4.69 7.37 14.64
CA PRO A 118 4.35 6.55 13.48
C PRO A 118 4.03 5.11 13.92
N ILE A 119 3.30 4.38 13.08
CA ILE A 119 3.19 2.93 13.19
C ILE A 119 4.04 2.24 12.12
N SER A 120 4.71 1.16 12.51
CA SER A 120 5.41 0.28 11.58
C SER A 120 4.44 -0.47 10.67
N LYS A 121 4.92 -0.85 9.49
CA LYS A 121 4.23 -1.84 8.66
C LYS A 121 4.01 -3.13 9.46
N PRO A 122 2.82 -3.72 9.41
CA PRO A 122 2.57 -5.05 9.98
C PRO A 122 3.37 -6.14 9.26
N ASP A 123 3.72 -7.20 9.97
CA ASP A 123 4.50 -8.34 9.44
C ASP A 123 3.78 -9.12 8.31
N TRP A 124 2.46 -8.95 8.18
CA TRP A 124 1.68 -9.55 7.09
C TRP A 124 1.71 -8.71 5.80
N ILE A 125 2.29 -7.50 5.82
CA ILE A 125 2.59 -6.74 4.61
C ILE A 125 3.88 -7.29 4.03
N ILE A 126 3.79 -7.80 2.81
CA ILE A 126 4.89 -8.46 2.10
C ILE A 126 5.43 -7.50 1.05
N ASP A 127 6.75 -7.34 1.01
CA ASP A 127 7.41 -6.56 -0.03
C ASP A 127 7.33 -7.30 -1.36
N HIS A 128 7.03 -6.59 -2.44
CA HIS A 128 6.86 -7.16 -3.79
C HIS A 128 8.10 -7.94 -4.24
N GLU A 129 9.28 -7.44 -3.89
CA GLU A 129 10.59 -8.03 -4.22
C GLU A 129 10.85 -9.36 -3.52
N SER A 130 10.14 -9.65 -2.42
CA SER A 130 10.28 -10.92 -1.71
C SER A 130 9.52 -12.07 -2.38
N VAL A 131 8.69 -11.77 -3.40
CA VAL A 131 7.87 -12.75 -4.12
C VAL A 131 8.52 -13.09 -5.46
N ILE A 132 8.97 -14.34 -5.60
CA ILE A 132 9.62 -14.85 -6.81
C ILE A 132 8.66 -15.80 -7.53
N PHE A 133 8.06 -15.34 -8.62
CA PHE A 133 7.12 -16.13 -9.42
C PHE A 133 7.81 -17.32 -10.12
N ILE A 134 7.19 -18.50 -10.05
CA ILE A 134 7.68 -19.73 -10.68
C ILE A 134 6.82 -20.12 -11.88
N LYS A 135 5.52 -20.36 -11.66
CA LYS A 135 4.61 -20.80 -12.74
C LYS A 135 3.17 -20.40 -12.47
N LYS A 136 2.41 -20.21 -13.54
CA LYS A 136 0.95 -20.06 -13.47
C LYS A 136 0.30 -21.35 -12.95
N LEU A 137 -0.62 -21.21 -12.01
CA LEU A 137 -1.49 -22.30 -11.51
C LEU A 137 -2.89 -22.21 -12.09
N GLY A 138 -3.39 -20.99 -12.32
CA GLY A 138 -4.72 -20.77 -12.84
C GLY A 138 -5.04 -19.29 -13.05
N GLU A 139 -6.29 -19.02 -13.41
CA GLU A 139 -6.80 -17.67 -13.64
C GLU A 139 -8.20 -17.56 -13.05
N GLY A 140 -8.51 -16.41 -12.45
CA GLY A 140 -9.80 -16.13 -11.83
C GLY A 140 -10.28 -14.72 -12.16
N ALA A 141 -11.38 -14.32 -11.54
CA ALA A 141 -12.09 -13.08 -11.84
C ALA A 141 -11.23 -11.79 -11.69
N PHE A 142 -10.21 -11.80 -10.82
CA PHE A 142 -9.37 -10.63 -10.55
C PHE A 142 -8.03 -10.63 -11.31
N GLY A 143 -7.62 -11.79 -11.83
CA GLY A 143 -6.31 -11.97 -12.44
C GLY A 143 -5.77 -13.39 -12.29
N GLU A 144 -4.45 -13.49 -12.26
CA GLU A 144 -3.74 -14.76 -12.32
C GLU A 144 -3.40 -15.29 -10.93
N VAL A 145 -3.47 -16.61 -10.77
CA VAL A 145 -2.93 -17.33 -9.60
C VAL A 145 -1.68 -18.07 -10.04
N SER A 146 -0.57 -17.81 -9.35
CA SER A 146 0.75 -18.37 -9.67
C SER A 146 1.40 -18.99 -8.43
N LEU A 147 2.18 -20.05 -8.64
CA LEU A 147 3.12 -20.57 -7.67
C LEU A 147 4.30 -19.61 -7.62
N ALA A 148 4.72 -19.24 -6.42
CA ALA A 148 5.89 -18.43 -6.16
C ALA A 148 6.63 -18.94 -4.93
N GLU A 149 7.89 -18.54 -4.78
CA GLU A 149 8.60 -18.60 -3.51
C GLU A 149 8.52 -17.23 -2.83
N CYS A 150 8.29 -17.22 -1.51
CA CYS A 150 8.31 -16.02 -0.70
C CYS A 150 9.19 -16.23 0.53
N GLU A 151 10.00 -15.23 0.88
CA GLU A 151 10.72 -15.25 2.15
C GLU A 151 9.81 -14.74 3.28
N ILE A 152 9.50 -15.60 4.23
CA ILE A 152 8.62 -15.30 5.38
C ILE A 152 9.36 -15.72 6.64
N GLY A 153 9.64 -14.76 7.54
CA GLY A 153 10.38 -15.04 8.79
C GLY A 153 11.79 -15.60 8.55
N GLY A 154 12.45 -15.21 7.45
CA GLY A 154 13.77 -15.70 7.07
C GLY A 154 13.80 -17.09 6.44
N GLN A 155 12.63 -17.67 6.11
CA GLN A 155 12.53 -18.96 5.44
C GLN A 155 11.86 -18.82 4.07
N LYS A 156 12.39 -19.52 3.07
CA LYS A 156 11.75 -19.63 1.76
C LYS A 156 10.60 -20.63 1.82
N VAL A 157 9.41 -20.19 1.44
CA VAL A 157 8.19 -20.99 1.45
C VAL A 157 7.53 -20.91 0.08
N GLU A 158 7.08 -22.06 -0.43
CA GLU A 158 6.22 -22.09 -1.61
C GLU A 158 4.82 -21.55 -1.28
N VAL A 159 4.36 -20.59 -2.08
CA VAL A 159 3.12 -19.86 -1.86
C VAL A 159 2.29 -19.78 -3.14
N ALA A 160 0.97 -19.69 -2.98
CA ALA A 160 0.06 -19.32 -4.06
C ALA A 160 -0.16 -17.81 -4.04
N VAL A 161 0.09 -17.15 -5.15
CA VAL A 161 -0.01 -15.69 -5.28
C VAL A 161 -1.11 -15.35 -6.26
N LYS A 162 -2.17 -14.70 -5.77
CA LYS A 162 -3.25 -14.15 -6.60
C LYS A 162 -2.94 -12.69 -6.89
N THR A 163 -2.77 -12.36 -8.16
CA THR A 163 -2.46 -10.99 -8.61
C THR A 163 -3.71 -10.28 -9.12
N MET A 164 -3.78 -8.98 -8.89
CA MET A 164 -4.81 -8.11 -9.48
C MET A 164 -4.22 -7.30 -10.64
N ARG A 165 -4.88 -7.33 -11.80
CA ARG A 165 -4.46 -6.59 -13.01
C ARG A 165 -4.47 -5.06 -12.76
N CYS A 166 -3.53 -4.33 -13.35
CA CYS A 166 -3.36 -2.89 -13.12
C CYS A 166 -4.55 -2.03 -13.60
N GLN A 167 -5.29 -2.46 -14.61
CA GLN A 167 -6.35 -1.68 -15.25
C GLN A 167 -7.75 -1.88 -14.63
N MET A 168 -7.83 -2.40 -13.40
CA MET A 168 -9.11 -2.68 -12.75
C MET A 168 -9.69 -1.42 -12.07
N THR A 169 -11.02 -1.31 -12.06
CA THR A 169 -11.72 -0.17 -11.45
C THR A 169 -11.46 -0.09 -9.94
N ARG A 170 -11.68 1.10 -9.36
CA ARG A 170 -11.56 1.33 -7.91
C ARG A 170 -12.46 0.38 -7.10
N GLU A 171 -13.65 0.09 -7.60
CA GLU A 171 -14.61 -0.83 -6.99
C GLU A 171 -14.08 -2.26 -7.00
N THR A 172 -13.45 -2.68 -8.10
CA THR A 172 -12.84 -4.01 -8.20
C THR A 172 -11.65 -4.15 -7.26
N ARG A 173 -10.80 -3.11 -7.16
CA ARG A 173 -9.72 -3.03 -6.18
C ARG A 173 -10.23 -3.11 -4.74
N ALA A 174 -11.34 -2.43 -4.45
CA ALA A 174 -11.99 -2.50 -3.14
C ALA A 174 -12.52 -3.91 -2.85
N ALA A 175 -13.14 -4.58 -3.83
CA ALA A 175 -13.61 -5.95 -3.69
C ALA A 175 -12.47 -6.96 -3.46
N PHE A 176 -11.38 -6.84 -4.22
CA PHE A 176 -10.18 -7.66 -4.06
C PHE A 176 -9.58 -7.56 -2.65
N MET A 177 -9.41 -6.33 -2.15
CA MET A 177 -8.91 -6.11 -0.80
C MET A 177 -9.91 -6.53 0.28
N LYS A 178 -11.22 -6.42 0.02
CA LYS A 178 -12.26 -6.90 0.94
C LYS A 178 -12.19 -8.42 1.10
N GLU A 179 -12.00 -9.17 0.01
CA GLU A 179 -11.80 -10.62 0.04
C GLU A 179 -10.58 -10.97 0.93
N ALA A 180 -9.45 -10.29 0.69
CA ALA A 180 -8.23 -10.46 1.47
C ALA A 180 -8.44 -10.20 2.98
N ARG A 181 -9.09 -9.09 3.35
CA ARG A 181 -9.37 -8.75 4.75
C ARG A 181 -10.24 -9.77 5.45
N LEU A 182 -11.26 -10.27 4.76
CA LEU A 182 -12.19 -11.25 5.30
C LEU A 182 -11.46 -12.57 5.54
N MET A 183 -10.76 -13.06 4.51
CA MET A 183 -10.03 -14.32 4.56
C MET A 183 -8.90 -14.32 5.60
N ARG A 184 -8.21 -13.18 5.82
CA ARG A 184 -7.17 -13.06 6.85
C ARG A 184 -7.68 -13.30 8.28
N LYS A 185 -8.99 -13.15 8.53
CA LYS A 185 -9.60 -13.40 9.84
C LYS A 185 -9.88 -14.88 10.11
N TYR A 186 -9.78 -15.74 9.09
CA TYR A 186 -10.04 -17.17 9.24
C TYR A 186 -8.73 -17.94 9.44
N SER A 187 -8.76 -18.84 10.41
CA SER A 187 -7.73 -19.86 10.62
C SER A 187 -8.46 -21.17 10.86
N HIS A 188 -8.56 -22.00 9.81
CA HIS A 188 -9.28 -23.26 9.86
C HIS A 188 -8.62 -24.28 8.91
N PRO A 189 -8.53 -25.58 9.27
CA PRO A 189 -7.87 -26.60 8.43
C PRO A 189 -8.44 -26.76 7.02
N HIS A 190 -9.65 -26.27 6.77
CA HIS A 190 -10.35 -26.39 5.48
C HIS A 190 -10.56 -25.04 4.78
N ILE A 191 -9.87 -23.98 5.22
CA ILE A 191 -9.89 -22.65 4.61
C ILE A 191 -8.46 -22.26 4.28
N VAL A 192 -8.21 -21.92 3.02
CA VAL A 192 -6.89 -21.44 2.58
C VAL A 192 -6.48 -20.23 3.40
N ARG A 193 -5.34 -20.35 4.07
CA ARG A 193 -4.78 -19.28 4.89
C ARG A 193 -4.10 -18.23 4.03
N ILE A 194 -4.48 -16.97 4.25
CA ILE A 194 -3.71 -15.82 3.76
C ILE A 194 -2.48 -15.65 4.65
N ILE A 195 -1.31 -15.64 4.01
CA ILE A 195 -0.03 -15.38 4.67
C ILE A 195 0.20 -13.88 4.76
N GLY A 196 -0.02 -13.16 3.66
CA GLY A 196 0.20 -11.73 3.63
C GLY A 196 -0.26 -11.06 2.33
N LEU A 197 -0.10 -9.74 2.29
CA LEU A 197 -0.56 -8.89 1.19
C LEU A 197 0.59 -8.02 0.70
N ALA A 198 0.82 -7.99 -0.62
CA ALA A 198 1.73 -7.05 -1.25
C ALA A 198 0.91 -5.89 -1.84
N VAL A 199 0.93 -4.74 -1.15
CA VAL A 199 0.09 -3.57 -1.46
C VAL A 199 0.88 -2.30 -1.74
N HIS A 200 2.22 -2.40 -1.80
CA HIS A 200 3.09 -1.26 -1.99
C HIS A 200 3.06 -0.69 -3.40
N ALA A 201 3.04 -1.57 -4.41
CA ALA A 201 2.94 -1.22 -5.80
C ALA A 201 1.92 -2.11 -6.53
N HIS A 202 1.68 -1.81 -7.80
CA HIS A 202 0.97 -2.74 -8.68
C HIS A 202 1.96 -3.78 -9.26
N PRO A 203 1.50 -5.01 -9.55
CA PRO A 203 0.16 -5.53 -9.27
C PRO A 203 -0.03 -5.77 -7.76
N LEU A 204 -1.26 -5.59 -7.26
CA LEU A 204 -1.58 -5.97 -5.88
C LEU A 204 -1.58 -7.51 -5.78
N MET A 205 -1.06 -8.05 -4.68
CA MET A 205 -0.93 -9.50 -4.51
C MET A 205 -1.53 -9.96 -3.18
N ILE A 206 -2.25 -11.08 -3.23
CA ILE A 206 -2.63 -11.86 -2.04
C ILE A 206 -1.75 -13.11 -2.04
N VAL A 207 -0.91 -13.22 -1.00
CA VAL A 207 -0.01 -14.35 -0.79
C VAL A 207 -0.70 -15.34 0.15
N MET A 208 -0.86 -16.57 -0.31
CA MET A 208 -1.61 -17.64 0.35
C MET A 208 -0.74 -18.87 0.48
N GLU A 209 -1.09 -19.74 1.43
CA GLU A 209 -0.44 -21.05 1.51
C GLU A 209 -0.70 -21.88 0.25
N MET A 210 0.29 -22.67 -0.15
CA MET A 210 0.10 -23.68 -1.18
C MET A 210 -0.75 -24.81 -0.63
N CYS A 211 -1.91 -25.04 -1.26
CA CYS A 211 -2.69 -26.24 -0.99
C CYS A 211 -1.95 -27.45 -1.58
N PRO A 212 -1.75 -28.54 -0.80
CA PRO A 212 -1.28 -29.79 -1.36
C PRO A 212 -2.22 -30.21 -2.48
N ARG A 213 -1.68 -30.66 -3.61
CA ARG A 213 -2.50 -31.46 -4.53
C ARG A 213 -2.94 -32.70 -3.77
N GLU A 214 -4.24 -32.91 -3.64
CA GLU A 214 -4.72 -34.24 -3.28
C GLU A 214 -4.13 -35.22 -4.30
N PHE A 215 -3.48 -36.27 -3.79
CA PHE A 215 -3.04 -37.38 -4.60
C PHE A 215 -4.24 -37.97 -5.32
N SER A 216 -4.14 -38.07 -6.63
CA SER A 216 -4.99 -38.91 -7.47
C SER A 216 -5.10 -40.31 -6.85
N GLY A 217 -6.31 -40.70 -6.48
CA GLY A 217 -6.76 -42.08 -6.43
C GLY A 217 -7.77 -42.29 -7.55
#